data_AF-A0A958NWP5-F1
#
_entry.id   AF-A0A958NWP5-F1
#
_cell.length_a   1.000
_cell.length_b   1.000
_cell.length_c   1.000
_cell.angle_alpha   90.00
_cell.angle_beta   90.00
_cell.angle_gamma   90.00
#
_symmetry.space_group_name_H-M   'P 1'
#
loop_
_entity.id
_entity.type
_entity.pdbx_description
1 polymer ?
#
loop_
_entity_poly.entity_id
_entity_poly.type
_entity_poly.pdbx_seq_one_letter_code
_entity_poly.pdbx_strand_id
1 'polypeptide(L)'
;MFDGKKFPRLSWHWFAVAALMVAVLFFFRNPKRPPTPETLLPPVPSELETAYGISKAERAASPCFQTYEELLSDGVLDVRIVFGYKDARPARYVGDRYERAILVEYLLGECRAGFFACGFDRDAEDADLFRKTVRAANGAKVLVRVRVAASSVGPDDEENRERDASQPQQSAYAERVFLDGLKVADVVFYDGHSRDGGGPDFEPPQMLKDDHVNYYWYVLRTPGLSKTVDALKADSGKRRLVGVFSCVSDKHFSDVLLATKKKNGLITSPNLIYYTEALRNLIGGLSATIGQFCKHSFAAAVRADESRSSRLENFPAN
;
A
#
# COMPACT_ATOMS: atom_id res chain seq x y z
N MET A 1 -66.35 3.99 -47.12
CA MET A 1 -65.51 2.84 -46.71
C MET A 1 -64.18 3.39 -46.24
N PHE A 2 -64.04 3.67 -44.94
CA PHE A 2 -62.75 3.93 -44.30
C PHE A 2 -62.52 2.78 -43.32
N ASP A 3 -61.45 2.04 -43.57
CA ASP A 3 -61.15 0.77 -42.93
C ASP A 3 -60.46 1.02 -41.59
N GLY A 4 -61.12 0.59 -40.51
CA GLY A 4 -60.70 0.81 -39.13
C GLY A 4 -59.49 -0.03 -38.75
N LYS A 5 -58.28 0.47 -39.03
CA LYS A 5 -57.04 -0.13 -38.52
C LYS A 5 -56.87 0.19 -37.04
N LYS A 6 -57.07 -0.83 -36.19
CA LYS A 6 -56.71 -0.80 -34.76
C LYS A 6 -55.21 -0.63 -34.61
N PHE A 7 -54.78 0.44 -33.93
CA PHE A 7 -53.41 0.59 -33.47
C PHE A 7 -53.07 -0.51 -32.45
N PRO A 8 -51.85 -1.09 -32.50
CA PRO A 8 -51.44 -2.08 -31.52
C PRO A 8 -51.35 -1.42 -30.14
N ARG A 9 -51.98 -2.05 -29.16
CA ARG A 9 -51.83 -1.70 -27.74
C ARG A 9 -50.36 -1.89 -27.37
N LEU A 10 -49.61 -0.79 -27.25
CA LEU A 10 -48.28 -0.84 -26.63
C LEU A 10 -48.45 -1.43 -25.22
N SER A 11 -47.82 -2.58 -24.99
CA SER A 11 -47.86 -3.24 -23.68
C SER A 11 -47.19 -2.35 -22.64
N TRP A 12 -47.79 -2.26 -21.45
CA TRP A 12 -47.26 -1.57 -20.27
C TRP A 12 -45.78 -1.89 -19.95
N HIS A 13 -45.26 -3.03 -20.42
CA HIS A 13 -43.84 -3.39 -20.32
C HIS A 13 -42.90 -2.37 -20.98
N TRP A 14 -43.26 -1.77 -22.12
CA TRP A 14 -42.40 -0.80 -22.79
C TRP A 14 -42.31 0.53 -22.03
N PHE A 15 -43.39 0.93 -21.37
CA PHE A 15 -43.38 2.09 -20.47
C PHE A 15 -42.58 1.83 -19.20
N ALA A 16 -42.66 0.63 -18.63
CA ALA A 16 -41.86 0.25 -17.47
C ALA A 16 -40.35 0.21 -17.78
N VAL A 17 -39.97 -0.32 -18.95
CA VAL A 17 -38.57 -0.34 -19.40
C VAL A 17 -38.04 1.07 -19.67
N ALA A 18 -38.84 1.93 -20.32
CA ALA A 18 -38.45 3.32 -20.55
C ALA A 18 -38.31 4.12 -19.24
N ALA A 19 -39.22 3.92 -18.27
CA ALA A 19 -39.14 4.56 -16.96
C ALA A 19 -37.93 4.07 -16.14
N LEU A 20 -37.60 2.77 -16.22
CA LEU A 20 -36.42 2.21 -15.56
C LEU A 20 -35.13 2.77 -16.17
N MET A 21 -35.05 2.92 -17.50
CA MET A 21 -33.88 3.51 -18.16
C MET A 21 -33.70 5.00 -17.83
N VAL A 22 -34.78 5.76 -17.70
CA VAL A 22 -34.73 7.17 -17.26
C VAL A 22 -34.31 7.28 -15.78
N ALA A 23 -34.76 6.37 -14.92
CA ALA A 23 -34.35 6.34 -13.51
C ALA A 23 -32.87 5.97 -13.33
N VAL A 24 -32.35 5.03 -14.14
CA VAL A 24 -30.92 4.68 -14.18
C VAL A 24 -30.09 5.88 -14.67
N LEU A 25 -30.54 6.59 -15.71
CA LEU A 25 -29.86 7.80 -16.20
C LEU A 25 -29.89 8.97 -15.19
N PHE A 26 -30.90 9.07 -14.33
CA PHE A 26 -30.93 10.05 -13.24
C PHE A 26 -30.00 9.68 -12.08
N PHE A 27 -29.83 8.39 -11.77
CA PHE A 27 -28.87 7.93 -10.75
C PHE A 27 -27.40 8.22 -11.13
N PHE A 28 -27.07 8.25 -12.43
CA PHE A 28 -25.73 8.61 -12.90
C PHE A 28 -25.48 10.12 -13.09
N ARG A 29 -26.49 10.98 -12.88
CA ARG A 29 -26.35 12.43 -13.09
C ARG A 29 -25.93 13.22 -11.85
N ASN A 30 -25.75 12.56 -10.71
CA ASN A 30 -25.29 13.22 -9.49
C ASN A 30 -24.41 12.31 -8.59
N PRO A 31 -23.33 11.69 -9.11
CA PRO A 31 -22.29 11.25 -8.20
C PRO A 31 -21.76 12.54 -7.56
N LYS A 32 -21.82 12.65 -6.23
CA LYS A 32 -20.94 13.59 -5.52
C LYS A 32 -19.58 13.45 -6.19
N ARG A 33 -19.05 14.53 -6.79
CA ARG A 33 -17.78 14.46 -7.52
C ARG A 33 -16.82 13.63 -6.66
N PRO A 34 -16.23 12.55 -7.20
CA PRO A 34 -15.19 11.86 -6.45
C PRO A 34 -14.21 12.95 -5.97
N PRO A 35 -13.80 12.91 -4.70
CA PRO A 35 -12.89 13.93 -4.17
C PRO A 35 -11.75 14.08 -5.18
N THR A 36 -11.49 15.32 -5.60
CA THR A 36 -10.36 15.58 -6.46
C THR A 36 -9.11 15.11 -5.71
N PRO A 37 -8.04 14.67 -6.40
CA PRO A 37 -6.79 14.29 -5.74
C PRO A 37 -6.24 15.35 -4.76
N GLU A 38 -6.71 16.60 -4.87
CA GLU A 38 -6.43 17.74 -3.99
C GLU A 38 -6.99 17.64 -2.56
N THR A 39 -8.16 17.02 -2.33
CA THR A 39 -8.74 16.93 -0.97
C THR A 39 -8.25 15.73 -0.17
N LEU A 40 -7.36 14.93 -0.75
CA LEU A 40 -6.85 13.68 -0.15
C LEU A 40 -5.47 13.82 0.48
N LEU A 41 -4.90 15.02 0.54
CA LEU A 41 -3.53 15.25 0.97
C LEU A 41 -3.47 16.05 2.27
N PRO A 42 -2.65 15.62 3.26
CA PRO A 42 -2.39 16.42 4.44
C PRO A 42 -1.68 17.73 4.07
N PRO A 43 -1.80 18.78 4.89
CA PRO A 43 -1.18 20.08 4.64
C PRO A 43 0.35 20.02 4.55
N VAL A 44 0.91 21.01 3.85
CA VAL A 44 2.28 21.09 3.34
C VAL A 44 3.31 21.53 4.42
N PRO A 45 4.48 20.84 4.57
CA PRO A 45 5.59 21.19 5.45
C PRO A 45 6.44 22.43 5.13
N SER A 46 6.17 23.20 4.08
CA SER A 46 6.86 24.50 3.93
C SER A 46 6.49 25.47 5.06
N GLU A 47 5.42 25.17 5.80
CA GLU A 47 5.09 25.82 7.05
C GLU A 47 5.80 25.20 8.26
N LEU A 48 6.44 24.03 8.19
CA LEU A 48 6.96 23.32 9.39
C LEU A 48 8.21 23.97 10.00
N GLU A 49 9.06 24.65 9.21
CA GLU A 49 10.16 25.45 9.78
C GLU A 49 9.66 26.69 10.52
N THR A 50 8.57 27.29 10.02
CA THR A 50 7.97 28.51 10.57
C THR A 50 6.96 28.22 11.69
N ALA A 51 6.29 27.07 11.64
CA ALA A 51 5.18 26.71 12.54
C ALA A 51 5.64 26.05 13.85
N TYR A 52 6.83 25.46 13.89
CA TYR A 52 7.32 24.78 15.10
C TYR A 52 8.61 25.35 15.70
N GLY A 53 9.31 26.27 14.99
CA GLY A 53 10.45 27.01 15.57
C GLY A 53 11.62 26.15 16.06
N ILE A 54 11.72 24.89 15.66
CA ILE A 54 12.73 23.95 16.17
C ILE A 54 14.08 24.26 15.54
N SER A 55 15.05 24.66 16.36
CA SER A 55 16.43 24.92 15.95
C SER A 55 17.13 23.66 15.43
N LYS A 56 18.21 23.85 14.64
CA LYS A 56 19.04 22.73 14.15
C LYS A 56 19.56 21.84 15.28
N ALA A 57 19.89 22.43 16.43
CA ALA A 57 20.37 21.72 17.62
C ALA A 57 19.27 20.86 18.27
N GLU A 58 18.04 21.38 18.37
CA GLU A 58 16.90 20.62 18.90
C GLU A 58 16.47 19.50 17.96
N ARG A 59 16.60 19.68 16.63
CA ARG A 59 16.40 18.58 15.68
C ARG A 59 17.41 17.47 15.91
N ALA A 60 18.70 17.78 16.04
CA ALA A 60 19.74 16.78 16.28
C ALA A 60 19.58 16.04 17.64
N ALA A 61 19.00 16.70 18.64
CA ALA A 61 18.73 16.08 19.94
C ALA A 61 17.47 15.19 19.98
N SER A 62 16.60 15.25 18.96
CA SER A 62 15.37 14.48 18.92
C SER A 62 15.62 13.00 18.59
N PRO A 63 15.06 12.05 19.37
CA PRO A 63 15.16 10.61 19.08
C PRO A 63 14.67 10.23 17.67
N CYS A 64 13.70 10.98 17.13
CA CYS A 64 13.20 10.80 15.78
C CYS A 64 14.29 11.05 14.73
N PHE A 65 14.94 12.21 14.80
CA PHE A 65 15.97 12.57 13.83
C PHE A 65 17.23 11.72 13.98
N GLN A 66 17.60 11.34 15.21
CA GLN A 66 18.69 10.37 15.43
C GLN A 66 18.43 9.03 14.73
N THR A 67 17.17 8.61 14.64
CA THR A 67 16.81 7.40 13.91
C THR A 67 16.86 7.57 12.41
N TYR A 68 16.45 8.72 11.88
CA TYR A 68 16.70 9.02 10.49
C TYR A 68 18.19 9.11 10.18
N GLU A 69 19.01 9.68 11.07
CA GLU A 69 20.46 9.68 10.92
C GLU A 69 21.05 8.27 10.91
N GLU A 70 20.59 7.37 11.78
CA GLU A 70 20.97 5.95 11.76
C GLU A 70 20.54 5.28 10.45
N LEU A 71 19.28 5.47 10.03
CA LEU A 71 18.70 4.87 8.84
C LEU A 71 19.44 5.32 7.57
N LEU A 72 19.81 6.60 7.50
CA LEU A 72 20.42 7.27 6.36
C LEU A 72 21.95 7.37 6.43
N SER A 73 22.58 6.67 7.39
CA SER A 73 24.01 6.81 7.72
C SER A 73 24.95 6.38 6.59
N ASP A 74 24.51 5.50 5.69
CA ASP A 74 25.27 5.04 4.52
C ASP A 74 25.01 5.90 3.26
N GLY A 75 24.21 6.97 3.38
CA GLY A 75 23.86 7.86 2.29
C GLY A 75 22.83 7.28 1.30
N VAL A 76 22.27 6.11 1.59
CA VAL A 76 21.22 5.47 0.78
C VAL A 76 20.00 5.19 1.65
N LEU A 77 18.81 5.39 1.10
CA LEU A 77 17.56 4.91 1.68
C LEU A 77 17.00 3.84 0.73
N ASP A 78 17.23 2.57 1.05
CA ASP A 78 16.73 1.43 0.28
C ASP A 78 15.33 1.02 0.75
N VAL A 79 14.35 1.18 -0.13
CA VAL A 79 12.94 0.93 0.13
C VAL A 79 12.45 -0.20 -0.78
N ARG A 80 11.83 -1.22 -0.19
CA ARG A 80 11.14 -2.30 -0.91
C ARG A 80 9.64 -2.16 -0.69
N ILE A 81 8.90 -2.05 -1.78
CA ILE A 81 7.44 -2.01 -1.77
C ILE A 81 6.95 -3.21 -2.55
N VAL A 82 6.16 -4.05 -1.92
CA VAL A 82 5.68 -5.29 -2.52
C VAL A 82 4.18 -5.40 -2.34
N PHE A 83 3.47 -5.51 -3.46
CA PHE A 83 2.06 -5.83 -3.46
C PHE A 83 1.89 -7.35 -3.44
N GLY A 84 1.22 -7.87 -2.41
CA GLY A 84 0.84 -9.27 -2.28
C GLY A 84 -0.33 -9.64 -3.17
N TYR A 85 -0.66 -10.92 -3.25
CA TYR A 85 -1.71 -11.40 -4.14
C TYR A 85 -3.06 -10.98 -3.58
N LYS A 86 -3.69 -10.01 -4.24
CA LYS A 86 -4.82 -9.27 -3.68
C LYS A 86 -6.11 -9.57 -4.45
N ASP A 87 -6.58 -10.80 -4.29
CA ASP A 87 -7.86 -11.24 -4.87
C ASP A 87 -9.06 -10.60 -4.18
N ALA A 88 -10.04 -10.22 -4.98
CA ALA A 88 -11.35 -9.78 -4.55
C ALA A 88 -12.36 -10.87 -4.91
N ARG A 89 -12.90 -11.56 -3.89
CA ARG A 89 -14.00 -12.50 -4.05
C ARG A 89 -15.33 -11.81 -3.70
N PRO A 90 -16.42 -12.09 -4.44
CA PRO A 90 -16.55 -13.06 -5.53
C PRO A 90 -16.14 -12.52 -6.92
N ALA A 91 -15.59 -11.30 -7.02
CA ALA A 91 -15.35 -10.62 -8.28
C ALA A 91 -14.28 -11.25 -9.20
N ARG A 92 -13.53 -12.27 -8.74
CA ARG A 92 -12.39 -12.90 -9.44
C ARG A 92 -11.32 -11.92 -9.89
N TYR A 93 -11.28 -10.73 -9.30
CA TYR A 93 -10.37 -9.67 -9.68
C TYR A 93 -9.13 -9.68 -8.78
N VAL A 94 -7.96 -9.43 -9.33
CA VAL A 94 -6.70 -9.28 -8.58
C VAL A 94 -6.17 -7.86 -8.76
N GLY A 95 -6.05 -7.12 -7.66
CA GLY A 95 -5.84 -5.66 -7.68
C GLY A 95 -4.39 -5.17 -7.63
N ASP A 96 -3.45 -6.04 -7.26
CA ASP A 96 -2.06 -5.68 -6.93
C ASP A 96 -1.29 -5.00 -8.07
N ARG A 97 -1.47 -5.44 -9.32
CA ARG A 97 -0.83 -4.81 -10.49
C ARG A 97 -1.36 -3.41 -10.77
N TYR A 98 -2.64 -3.15 -10.51
CA TYR A 98 -3.23 -1.82 -10.69
C TYR A 98 -2.76 -0.87 -9.60
N GLU A 99 -2.70 -1.34 -8.35
CA GLU A 99 -2.14 -0.55 -7.25
C GLU A 99 -0.65 -0.23 -7.49
N ARG A 100 0.12 -1.20 -7.99
CA ARG A 100 1.49 -0.96 -8.46
C ARG A 100 1.53 0.09 -9.57
N ALA A 101 0.68 -0.01 -10.60
CA ALA A 101 0.67 0.96 -11.70
C ALA A 101 0.37 2.38 -11.20
N ILE A 102 -0.60 2.53 -10.30
CA ILE A 102 -0.93 3.80 -9.65
C ILE A 102 0.27 4.32 -8.85
N LEU A 103 0.89 3.49 -8.00
CA LEU A 103 2.08 3.90 -7.25
C LEU A 103 3.21 4.37 -8.19
N VAL A 104 3.47 3.64 -9.26
CA VAL A 104 4.49 4.01 -10.25
C VAL A 104 4.20 5.38 -10.88
N GLU A 105 2.94 5.64 -11.23
CA GLU A 105 2.53 6.97 -11.73
C GLU A 105 2.80 8.07 -10.70
N TYR A 106 2.48 7.83 -9.42
CA TYR A 106 2.79 8.76 -8.34
C TYR A 106 4.30 8.99 -8.16
N LEU A 107 5.10 7.94 -8.21
CA LEU A 107 6.55 8.03 -8.06
C LEU A 107 7.19 8.85 -9.18
N LEU A 108 6.72 8.68 -10.42
CA LEU A 108 7.26 9.39 -11.60
C LEU A 108 6.70 10.81 -11.76
N GLY A 109 5.55 11.09 -11.16
CA GLY A 109 4.91 12.40 -11.24
C GLY A 109 5.68 13.52 -10.55
N GLU A 110 5.33 14.76 -10.87
CA GLU A 110 5.91 15.93 -10.23
C GLU A 110 5.57 15.99 -8.74
N CYS A 111 6.53 16.43 -7.94
CA CYS A 111 6.29 16.62 -6.52
C CYS A 111 5.46 17.87 -6.26
N ARG A 112 4.33 17.65 -5.57
CA ARG A 112 3.57 18.72 -4.94
C ARG A 112 4.21 19.07 -3.61
N ALA A 113 4.03 20.31 -3.19
CA ALA A 113 4.59 20.77 -1.93
C ALA A 113 4.12 19.84 -0.80
N GLY A 114 5.07 19.36 0.01
CA GLY A 114 4.80 18.49 1.15
C GLY A 114 4.52 17.03 0.88
N PHE A 115 4.61 16.64 -0.38
CA PHE A 115 4.59 15.25 -0.78
C PHE A 115 5.98 14.87 -1.29
N PHE A 116 6.54 13.81 -0.72
CA PHE A 116 7.92 13.37 -0.99
C PHE A 116 7.98 12.01 -1.69
N ALA A 117 6.86 11.35 -1.99
CA ALA A 117 6.81 10.07 -2.70
C ALA A 117 6.58 10.25 -4.22
N CYS A 118 7.39 11.09 -4.86
CA CYS A 118 7.24 11.59 -6.24
C CYS A 118 8.60 12.04 -6.81
N GLY A 119 8.67 12.42 -8.08
CA GLY A 119 9.85 12.97 -8.73
C GLY A 119 11.03 11.99 -8.78
N PHE A 120 10.72 10.70 -8.94
CA PHE A 120 11.72 9.66 -9.15
C PHE A 120 12.02 9.46 -10.64
N ASP A 121 13.26 9.10 -10.93
CA ASP A 121 13.66 8.54 -12.20
C ASP A 121 13.54 7.02 -12.15
N ARG A 122 12.97 6.40 -13.19
CA ARG A 122 13.00 4.94 -13.37
C ARG A 122 14.36 4.51 -13.90
N ASP A 123 14.91 3.44 -13.33
CA ASP A 123 16.16 2.86 -13.82
C ASP A 123 15.98 2.30 -15.25
N ALA A 124 16.99 2.49 -16.10
CA ALA A 124 16.93 2.12 -17.51
C ALA A 124 17.02 0.60 -17.73
N GLU A 125 17.64 -0.13 -16.81
CA GLU A 125 17.86 -1.58 -16.89
C GLU A 125 16.90 -2.36 -15.99
N ASP A 126 16.21 -1.68 -15.07
CA ASP A 126 15.33 -2.29 -14.09
C ASP A 126 14.01 -1.51 -13.93
N ALA A 127 12.96 -2.00 -14.58
CA ALA A 127 11.64 -1.37 -14.60
C ALA A 127 10.95 -1.30 -13.22
N ASP A 128 11.45 -2.05 -12.23
CA ASP A 128 10.94 -2.04 -10.87
C ASP A 128 11.72 -1.12 -9.94
N LEU A 129 12.83 -0.54 -10.40
CA LEU A 129 13.70 0.31 -9.59
C LEU A 129 13.54 1.79 -9.93
N PHE A 130 13.34 2.60 -8.89
CA PHE A 130 13.16 4.05 -8.96
C PHE A 130 14.20 4.72 -8.08
N ARG A 131 14.75 5.84 -8.53
CA ARG A 131 15.82 6.55 -7.83
C ARG A 131 15.56 8.05 -7.80
N LYS A 132 15.93 8.68 -6.69
CA LYS A 132 16.08 10.14 -6.62
C LYS A 132 17.02 10.55 -5.51
N THR A 133 17.57 11.75 -5.61
CA THR A 133 18.37 12.32 -4.53
C THR A 133 17.53 13.30 -3.72
N VAL A 134 17.54 13.17 -2.40
CA VAL A 134 16.91 14.11 -1.46
C VAL A 134 17.95 14.70 -0.51
N ARG A 135 17.56 15.73 0.25
CA ARG A 135 18.38 16.27 1.33
C ARG A 135 17.86 15.75 2.67
N ALA A 136 18.73 15.12 3.44
CA ALA A 136 18.47 14.77 4.83
C ALA A 136 18.33 16.02 5.70
N ALA A 137 17.77 15.88 6.91
CA ALA A 137 17.58 16.98 7.85
C ALA A 137 18.91 17.66 8.26
N ASN A 138 20.02 16.91 8.23
CA ASN A 138 21.36 17.44 8.47
C ASN A 138 21.98 18.14 7.23
N GLY A 139 21.28 18.16 6.09
CA GLY A 139 21.69 18.76 4.83
C GLY A 139 22.44 17.81 3.87
N ALA A 140 22.79 16.60 4.31
CA ALA A 140 23.47 15.60 3.49
C ALA A 140 22.59 15.17 2.30
N LYS A 141 23.23 14.83 1.18
CA LYS A 141 22.54 14.24 0.03
C LYS A 141 22.35 12.75 0.29
N VAL A 142 21.12 12.27 0.12
CA VAL A 142 20.75 10.86 0.28
C VAL A 142 20.15 10.37 -1.02
N LEU A 143 20.62 9.21 -1.50
CA LEU A 143 20.02 8.51 -2.63
C LEU A 143 18.87 7.63 -2.13
N VAL A 144 17.64 7.97 -2.48
CA VAL A 144 16.48 7.10 -2.25
C VAL A 144 16.37 6.11 -3.40
N ARG A 145 16.35 4.81 -3.08
CA ARG A 145 16.09 3.73 -4.02
C ARG A 145 14.79 3.05 -3.63
N VAL A 146 13.84 2.98 -4.54
CA VAL A 146 12.56 2.30 -4.31
C VAL A 146 12.44 1.16 -5.31
N ARG A 147 12.33 -0.08 -4.83
CA ARG A 147 11.93 -1.22 -5.67
C ARG A 147 10.46 -1.52 -5.47
N VAL A 148 9.70 -1.65 -6.56
CA VAL A 148 8.26 -1.93 -6.51
C VAL A 148 7.93 -3.22 -7.27
N ALA A 149 7.48 -4.25 -6.55
CA ALA A 149 7.05 -5.53 -7.11
C ALA A 149 5.55 -5.78 -6.87
N ALA A 150 4.91 -6.51 -7.78
CA ALA A 150 3.55 -7.05 -7.63
C ALA A 150 3.61 -8.57 -7.82
N SER A 151 2.67 -9.32 -7.25
CA SER A 151 2.77 -10.77 -7.20
C SER A 151 1.92 -11.50 -8.24
N SER A 152 0.96 -10.84 -8.90
CA SER A 152 0.13 -11.42 -9.95
C SER A 152 0.64 -11.18 -11.37
N VAL A 153 0.31 -12.09 -12.29
CA VAL A 153 0.60 -11.95 -13.73
C VAL A 153 -0.52 -11.19 -14.44
N GLY A 154 -1.77 -11.46 -14.08
CA GLY A 154 -2.95 -10.84 -14.66
C GLY A 154 -3.99 -10.40 -13.62
N PRO A 155 -5.06 -9.73 -14.08
CA PRO A 155 -6.12 -9.23 -13.22
C PRO A 155 -7.20 -10.28 -12.90
N ASP A 156 -7.19 -11.45 -13.55
CA ASP A 156 -8.17 -12.53 -13.31
C ASP A 156 -7.57 -13.61 -12.41
N ASP A 157 -8.25 -13.87 -11.30
CA ASP A 157 -7.82 -14.80 -10.26
C ASP A 157 -7.81 -16.26 -10.73
N GLU A 158 -8.78 -16.67 -11.55
CA GLU A 158 -8.84 -18.05 -12.05
C GLU A 158 -7.77 -18.30 -13.11
N GLU A 159 -7.57 -17.33 -14.02
CA GLU A 159 -6.52 -17.40 -15.03
C GLU A 159 -5.14 -17.53 -14.38
N ASN A 160 -4.84 -16.68 -13.40
CA ASN A 160 -3.60 -16.76 -12.63
C ASN A 160 -3.42 -18.12 -11.93
N ARG A 161 -4.49 -18.68 -11.34
CA ARG A 161 -4.42 -19.98 -10.63
C ARG A 161 -4.24 -21.17 -11.55
N GLU A 162 -4.97 -21.20 -12.64
CA GLU A 162 -5.23 -22.45 -13.38
C GLU A 162 -4.56 -22.50 -14.75
N ARG A 163 -4.20 -21.35 -15.32
CA ARG A 163 -3.82 -21.25 -16.72
C ARG A 163 -2.48 -20.57 -16.94
N ASP A 164 -2.15 -19.55 -16.16
CA ASP A 164 -0.91 -18.81 -16.35
C ASP A 164 0.29 -19.51 -15.71
N ALA A 165 1.09 -20.18 -16.55
CA ALA A 165 2.29 -20.89 -16.13
C ALA A 165 3.41 -19.98 -15.57
N SER A 166 3.28 -18.65 -15.71
CA SER A 166 4.22 -17.65 -15.19
C SER A 166 3.87 -17.18 -13.78
N GLN A 167 2.66 -17.50 -13.29
CA GLN A 167 2.18 -17.04 -11.98
C GLN A 167 3.09 -17.48 -10.82
N PRO A 168 3.55 -18.74 -10.73
CA PRO A 168 4.46 -19.14 -9.66
C PRO A 168 5.77 -18.35 -9.64
N GLN A 169 6.34 -18.03 -10.81
CA GLN A 169 7.59 -17.27 -10.92
C GLN A 169 7.37 -15.81 -10.50
N GLN A 170 6.23 -15.21 -10.86
CA GLN A 170 5.89 -13.85 -10.46
C GLN A 170 5.65 -13.75 -8.95
N SER A 171 4.92 -14.71 -8.36
CA SER A 171 4.73 -14.83 -6.91
C SER A 171 6.06 -14.98 -6.18
N ALA A 172 6.92 -15.89 -6.64
CA ALA A 172 8.23 -16.13 -6.05
C ALA A 172 9.15 -14.91 -6.18
N TYR A 173 9.06 -14.14 -7.27
CA TYR A 173 9.80 -12.88 -7.42
C TYR A 173 9.36 -11.85 -6.37
N ALA A 174 8.05 -11.60 -6.25
CA ALA A 174 7.52 -10.65 -5.27
C ALA A 174 7.86 -11.06 -3.82
N GLU A 175 7.65 -12.34 -3.48
CA GLU A 175 8.00 -12.89 -2.17
C GLU A 175 9.50 -12.71 -1.88
N ARG A 176 10.38 -13.00 -2.85
CA ARG A 176 11.82 -12.81 -2.69
C ARG A 176 12.17 -11.35 -2.44
N VAL A 177 11.62 -10.40 -3.21
CA VAL A 177 11.86 -8.96 -3.01
C VAL A 177 11.45 -8.52 -1.60
N PHE A 178 10.34 -9.05 -1.08
CA PHE A 178 9.87 -8.76 0.26
C PHE A 178 10.79 -9.37 1.33
N LEU A 179 11.04 -10.68 1.27
CA LEU A 179 11.82 -11.41 2.28
C LEU A 179 13.29 -10.99 2.29
N ASP A 180 13.90 -10.74 1.13
CA ASP A 180 15.26 -10.20 1.08
C ASP A 180 15.30 -8.75 1.54
N GLY A 181 14.26 -7.96 1.22
CA GLY A 181 14.06 -6.62 1.77
C GLY A 181 14.12 -6.61 3.29
N LEU A 182 13.41 -7.52 3.97
CA LEU A 182 13.43 -7.61 5.44
C LEU A 182 14.83 -7.88 6.02
N LYS A 183 15.72 -8.51 5.24
CA LYS A 183 17.09 -8.82 5.66
C LYS A 183 18.05 -7.64 5.46
N VAL A 184 17.85 -6.81 4.43
CA VAL A 184 18.87 -5.82 4.00
C VAL A 184 18.37 -4.40 3.80
N ALA A 185 17.12 -4.16 3.43
CA ALA A 185 16.61 -2.83 3.09
C ALA A 185 16.25 -2.00 4.33
N ASP A 186 16.25 -0.68 4.22
CA ASP A 186 15.92 0.22 5.33
C ASP A 186 14.43 0.27 5.64
N VAL A 187 13.63 0.16 4.57
CA VAL A 187 12.17 0.25 4.61
C VAL A 187 11.59 -0.88 3.79
N VAL A 188 10.61 -1.60 4.37
CA VAL A 188 9.91 -2.68 3.67
C VAL A 188 8.40 -2.51 3.87
N PHE A 189 7.68 -2.25 2.80
CA PHE A 189 6.23 -2.13 2.79
C PHE A 189 5.59 -3.27 2.02
N TYR A 190 4.63 -3.92 2.67
CA TYR A 190 3.74 -4.90 2.09
C TYR A 190 2.32 -4.32 2.00
N ASP A 191 1.68 -4.45 0.86
CA ASP A 191 0.25 -4.16 0.67
C ASP A 191 -0.43 -5.38 0.07
N GLY A 192 -1.39 -5.97 0.78
CA GLY A 192 -2.01 -7.22 0.36
C GLY A 192 -2.96 -7.80 1.39
N HIS A 193 -3.17 -9.11 1.36
CA HIS A 193 -4.04 -9.80 2.32
C HIS A 193 -3.30 -10.25 3.57
N SER A 194 -3.96 -10.14 4.74
CA SER A 194 -3.47 -10.74 5.99
C SER A 194 -3.78 -12.23 6.09
N ARG A 195 -4.82 -12.70 5.37
CA ARG A 195 -5.32 -14.09 5.41
C ARG A 195 -5.56 -14.61 6.84
N ASP A 196 -6.24 -13.82 7.68
CA ASP A 196 -6.44 -14.11 9.11
C ASP A 196 -5.13 -14.39 9.89
N GLY A 197 -4.04 -13.75 9.48
CA GLY A 197 -2.70 -13.92 10.05
C GLY A 197 -1.83 -14.94 9.34
N GLY A 198 -2.33 -15.54 8.26
CA GLY A 198 -1.55 -16.42 7.40
C GLY A 198 -0.56 -15.73 6.46
N GLY A 199 -0.81 -14.46 6.12
CA GLY A 199 0.05 -13.64 5.27
C GLY A 199 1.27 -13.07 6.00
N PRO A 200 2.09 -12.19 5.35
CA PRO A 200 2.02 -11.72 3.96
C PRO A 200 1.92 -12.84 2.92
N ASP A 201 1.10 -12.67 1.89
CA ASP A 201 0.79 -13.71 0.90
C ASP A 201 1.02 -13.18 -0.53
N PHE A 202 1.75 -13.95 -1.34
CA PHE A 202 2.15 -13.56 -2.69
C PHE A 202 1.62 -14.52 -3.76
N GLU A 203 1.03 -15.64 -3.35
CA GLU A 203 0.46 -16.65 -4.23
C GLU A 203 -1.06 -16.50 -4.30
N PRO A 204 -1.69 -17.00 -5.38
CA PRO A 204 -3.12 -17.18 -5.38
C PRO A 204 -3.60 -17.98 -4.15
N PRO A 205 -4.78 -17.66 -3.60
CA PRO A 205 -5.25 -18.29 -2.38
C PRO A 205 -5.44 -19.80 -2.55
N GLN A 206 -5.16 -20.54 -1.47
CA GLN A 206 -5.61 -21.93 -1.34
C GLN A 206 -7.14 -21.97 -1.31
N MET A 207 -7.75 -22.69 -2.26
CA MET A 207 -9.20 -22.78 -2.41
C MET A 207 -9.76 -24.08 -1.80
N LEU A 208 -10.95 -24.00 -1.24
CA LEU A 208 -11.82 -25.14 -0.94
C LEU A 208 -12.55 -25.60 -2.22
N LYS A 209 -13.19 -26.77 -2.15
CA LYS A 209 -13.96 -27.33 -3.28
C LYS A 209 -15.19 -26.52 -3.67
N ASP A 210 -15.65 -25.63 -2.79
CA ASP A 210 -16.79 -24.73 -2.98
C ASP A 210 -16.36 -23.32 -3.42
N ASP A 211 -15.12 -23.18 -3.90
CA ASP A 211 -14.54 -21.91 -4.39
C ASP A 211 -14.45 -20.80 -3.34
N HIS A 212 -14.44 -21.16 -2.06
CA HIS A 212 -14.08 -20.28 -0.95
C HIS A 212 -12.59 -20.40 -0.59
N VAL A 213 -11.99 -19.31 -0.09
CA VAL A 213 -10.61 -19.32 0.42
C VAL A 213 -10.53 -20.19 1.67
N ASN A 214 -9.53 -21.08 1.74
CA ASN A 214 -9.29 -21.98 2.86
C ASN A 214 -8.59 -21.26 4.03
N TYR A 215 -9.33 -20.39 4.74
CA TYR A 215 -8.81 -19.65 5.89
C TYR A 215 -8.33 -20.55 7.03
N TYR A 216 -8.93 -21.73 7.21
CA TYR A 216 -8.48 -22.70 8.21
C TYR A 216 -7.02 -23.12 7.98
N TRP A 217 -6.62 -23.37 6.74
CA TRP A 217 -5.23 -23.68 6.40
C TRP A 217 -4.28 -22.52 6.73
N TYR A 218 -4.65 -21.28 6.40
CA TYR A 218 -3.83 -20.09 6.67
C TYR A 218 -3.63 -19.84 8.16
N VAL A 219 -4.68 -19.97 8.97
CA VAL A 219 -4.60 -19.80 10.43
C VAL A 219 -3.73 -20.88 11.07
N LEU A 220 -3.78 -22.12 10.59
CA LEU A 220 -2.99 -23.22 11.14
C LEU A 220 -1.53 -23.21 10.70
N ARG A 221 -1.24 -22.84 9.45
CA ARG A 221 0.09 -22.98 8.85
C ARG A 221 0.91 -21.70 8.87
N THR A 222 0.25 -20.54 8.97
CA THR A 222 0.85 -19.21 9.00
C THR A 222 2.04 -19.01 8.04
N PRO A 223 1.91 -19.41 6.76
CA PRO A 223 3.05 -19.57 5.86
C PRO A 223 3.82 -18.26 5.65
N GLY A 224 3.12 -17.15 5.43
CA GLY A 224 3.70 -15.83 5.22
C GLY A 224 4.37 -15.28 6.48
N LEU A 225 3.69 -15.40 7.62
CA LEU A 225 4.21 -14.92 8.91
C LEU A 225 5.46 -15.68 9.33
N SER A 226 5.50 -17.01 9.19
CA SER A 226 6.68 -17.81 9.52
C SER A 226 7.90 -17.36 8.68
N LYS A 227 7.74 -17.24 7.36
CA LYS A 227 8.82 -16.77 6.47
C LYS A 227 9.26 -15.34 6.81
N THR A 228 8.31 -14.46 7.16
CA THR A 228 8.58 -13.08 7.57
C THR A 228 9.42 -13.03 8.85
N VAL A 229 9.05 -13.83 9.86
CA VAL A 229 9.79 -13.95 11.12
C VAL A 229 11.18 -14.51 10.89
N ASP A 230 11.33 -15.52 10.05
CA ASP A 230 12.62 -16.13 9.73
C ASP A 230 13.54 -15.14 8.98
N ALA A 231 12.99 -14.39 8.02
CA ALA A 231 13.73 -13.33 7.32
C ALA A 231 14.17 -12.22 8.28
N LEU A 232 13.30 -11.79 9.19
CA LEU A 232 13.66 -10.84 10.24
C LEU A 232 14.73 -11.41 11.17
N LYS A 233 14.66 -12.68 11.61
CA LYS A 233 15.70 -13.28 12.46
C LYS A 233 17.06 -13.32 11.76
N ALA A 234 17.09 -13.55 10.46
CA ALA A 234 18.30 -13.61 9.64
C ALA A 234 18.96 -12.24 9.39
N ASP A 235 18.27 -11.14 9.69
CA ASP A 235 18.80 -9.79 9.51
C ASP A 235 20.00 -9.48 10.43
N SER A 236 20.99 -8.78 9.85
CA SER A 236 22.15 -8.09 10.41
C SER A 236 21.96 -7.25 11.69
N GLY A 237 20.72 -6.86 12.04
CA GLY A 237 20.41 -6.10 13.25
C GLY A 237 20.26 -4.59 13.07
N LYS A 238 20.34 -4.07 11.83
CA LYS A 238 20.03 -2.66 11.51
C LYS A 238 18.56 -2.35 11.84
N ARG A 239 18.29 -1.18 12.42
CA ARG A 239 16.92 -0.69 12.61
C ARG A 239 16.25 -0.46 11.26
N ARG A 240 14.99 -0.89 11.14
CA ARG A 240 14.19 -0.74 9.92
C ARG A 240 12.81 -0.19 10.19
N LEU A 241 12.15 0.29 9.15
CA LEU A 241 10.71 0.52 9.13
C LEU A 241 10.02 -0.56 8.30
N VAL A 242 9.16 -1.35 8.94
CA VAL A 242 8.31 -2.34 8.27
C VAL A 242 6.88 -1.81 8.24
N GLY A 243 6.22 -1.89 7.09
CA GLY A 243 4.81 -1.53 6.94
C GLY A 243 4.03 -2.71 6.38
N VAL A 244 2.93 -3.06 7.04
CA VAL A 244 2.04 -4.15 6.65
C VAL A 244 0.64 -3.57 6.46
N PHE A 245 0.38 -3.09 5.25
CA PHE A 245 -0.87 -2.47 4.84
C PHE A 245 -1.86 -3.55 4.39
N SER A 246 -2.38 -4.29 5.37
CA SER A 246 -3.39 -5.33 5.13
C SER A 246 -4.46 -5.31 6.21
N CYS A 247 -5.63 -5.89 5.92
CA CYS A 247 -6.77 -5.91 6.84
C CYS A 247 -6.40 -6.45 8.23
N VAL A 248 -6.66 -5.67 9.28
CA VAL A 248 -6.44 -6.06 10.68
C VAL A 248 -4.99 -6.55 10.96
N SER A 249 -4.01 -6.08 10.19
CA SER A 249 -2.61 -6.51 10.30
C SER A 249 -2.01 -6.25 11.69
N ASP A 250 -2.54 -5.29 12.43
CA ASP A 250 -2.13 -5.01 13.81
C ASP A 250 -2.34 -6.22 14.72
N LYS A 251 -3.58 -6.72 14.73
CA LYS A 251 -3.98 -7.90 15.52
C LYS A 251 -3.17 -9.14 15.17
N HIS A 252 -2.82 -9.30 13.90
CA HIS A 252 -2.21 -10.52 13.41
C HIS A 252 -0.68 -10.53 13.50
N PHE A 253 -0.04 -9.37 13.41
CA PHE A 253 1.41 -9.32 13.18
C PHE A 253 2.17 -8.47 14.20
N SER A 254 1.56 -7.45 14.84
CA SER A 254 2.32 -6.49 15.66
C SER A 254 3.15 -7.15 16.75
N ASP A 255 2.52 -7.97 17.60
CA ASP A 255 3.20 -8.62 18.72
C ASP A 255 4.36 -9.51 18.25
N VAL A 256 4.14 -10.32 17.21
CA VAL A 256 5.13 -11.27 16.69
C VAL A 256 6.31 -10.55 16.02
N LEU A 257 6.04 -9.54 15.19
CA LEU A 257 7.08 -8.81 14.48
C LEU A 257 7.92 -7.96 15.43
N LEU A 258 7.28 -7.26 16.39
CA LEU A 258 7.98 -6.47 17.40
C LEU A 258 8.74 -7.36 18.39
N ALA A 259 8.22 -8.52 18.77
CA ALA A 259 8.97 -9.48 19.58
C ALA A 259 10.21 -10.02 18.85
N THR A 260 10.12 -10.21 17.54
CA THR A 260 11.22 -10.70 16.70
C THR A 260 12.33 -9.65 16.54
N LYS A 261 11.98 -8.38 16.30
CA LYS A 261 12.94 -7.26 16.16
C LYS A 261 12.41 -5.99 16.84
N LYS A 262 12.61 -5.89 18.15
CA LYS A 262 12.13 -4.79 19.01
C LYS A 262 12.57 -3.38 18.58
N LYS A 263 13.69 -3.26 17.86
CA LYS A 263 14.21 -1.97 17.40
C LYS A 263 13.52 -1.45 16.14
N ASN A 264 12.76 -2.28 15.42
CA ASN A 264 12.13 -1.88 14.18
C ASN A 264 10.91 -1.01 14.45
N GLY A 265 10.72 -0.01 13.59
CA GLY A 265 9.43 0.62 13.41
C GLY A 265 8.47 -0.30 12.67
N LEU A 266 7.20 -0.25 13.05
CA LEU A 266 6.15 -1.04 12.45
C LEU A 266 4.96 -0.14 12.12
N ILE A 267 4.45 -0.23 10.89
CA ILE A 267 3.18 0.34 10.47
C ILE A 267 2.21 -0.81 10.22
N THR A 268 1.09 -0.84 10.94
CA THR A 268 0.04 -1.83 10.78
C THR A 268 -1.32 -1.16 10.64
N SER A 269 -2.37 -1.93 10.37
CA SER A 269 -3.74 -1.45 10.22
C SER A 269 -4.61 -2.13 11.27
N PRO A 270 -5.25 -1.37 12.17
CA PRO A 270 -6.05 -1.95 13.25
C PRO A 270 -7.41 -2.49 12.78
N ASN A 271 -7.88 -2.03 11.61
CA ASN A 271 -9.19 -2.35 11.07
C ASN A 271 -9.09 -2.99 9.69
N LEU A 272 -10.24 -3.40 9.15
CA LEU A 272 -10.37 -3.65 7.73
C LEU A 272 -10.05 -2.35 6.98
N ILE A 273 -9.22 -2.47 5.95
CA ILE A 273 -8.83 -1.37 5.08
C ILE A 273 -9.16 -1.75 3.64
N TYR A 274 -9.73 -0.81 2.88
CA TYR A 274 -9.96 -1.02 1.45
C TYR A 274 -8.68 -0.82 0.66
N TYR A 275 -8.63 -1.37 -0.56
CA TYR A 275 -7.53 -1.22 -1.53
C TYR A 275 -6.97 0.21 -1.58
N THR A 276 -7.85 1.17 -1.83
CA THR A 276 -7.47 2.59 -1.94
C THR A 276 -6.91 3.17 -0.65
N GLU A 277 -7.37 2.71 0.52
CA GLU A 277 -6.89 3.18 1.82
C GLU A 277 -5.52 2.59 2.13
N ALA A 278 -5.32 1.29 1.87
CA ALA A 278 -4.04 0.62 2.02
C ALA A 278 -2.96 1.31 1.17
N LEU A 279 -3.25 1.53 -0.11
CA LEU A 279 -2.33 2.21 -1.03
C LEU A 279 -2.04 3.66 -0.61
N ARG A 280 -3.07 4.42 -0.17
CA ARG A 280 -2.87 5.79 0.33
C ARG A 280 -1.99 5.82 1.59
N ASN A 281 -2.23 4.93 2.55
CA ASN A 281 -1.44 4.86 3.77
C ASN A 281 0.01 4.45 3.47
N LEU A 282 0.21 3.55 2.51
CA LEU A 282 1.53 3.16 2.01
C LEU A 282 2.26 4.35 1.39
N ILE A 283 1.60 5.06 0.48
CA ILE A 283 2.13 6.26 -0.16
C ILE A 283 2.46 7.33 0.88
N GLY A 284 1.56 7.54 1.85
CA GLY A 284 1.74 8.44 2.98
C GLY A 284 2.93 8.07 3.85
N GLY A 285 3.09 6.78 4.17
CA GLY A 285 4.23 6.25 4.92
C GLY A 285 5.55 6.44 4.16
N LEU A 286 5.55 6.22 2.84
CA LEU A 286 6.72 6.46 2.00
C LEU A 286 7.09 7.94 1.98
N SER A 287 6.11 8.81 1.76
CA SER A 287 6.29 10.27 1.76
C SER A 287 6.80 10.76 3.11
N ALA A 288 6.22 10.29 4.21
CA ALA A 288 6.63 10.65 5.56
C ALA A 288 8.06 10.21 5.88
N THR A 289 8.44 9.02 5.42
CA THR A 289 9.80 8.48 5.64
C THR A 289 10.83 9.30 4.86
N ILE A 290 10.58 9.59 3.57
CA ILE A 290 11.48 10.39 2.74
C ILE A 290 11.55 11.84 3.25
N GLY A 291 10.40 12.39 3.63
CA GLY A 291 10.27 13.73 4.23
C GLY A 291 10.80 13.84 5.65
N GLN A 292 11.25 12.72 6.25
CA GLN A 292 11.72 12.62 7.64
C GLN A 292 10.73 13.19 8.65
N PHE A 293 9.44 12.91 8.47
CA PHE A 293 8.40 13.36 9.37
C PHE A 293 8.51 12.65 10.72
N CYS A 294 8.15 13.37 11.78
CA CYS A 294 8.12 12.87 13.16
C CYS A 294 6.71 12.94 13.73
N LYS A 295 6.42 12.07 14.69
CA LYS A 295 5.21 12.11 15.55
C LYS A 295 3.91 12.30 14.74
N HIS A 296 3.18 13.38 15.05
CA HIS A 296 1.89 13.72 14.47
C HIS A 296 1.96 13.91 12.96
N SER A 297 3.05 14.45 12.40
CA SER A 297 3.17 14.62 10.94
C SER A 297 3.29 13.28 10.23
N PHE A 298 4.01 12.31 10.83
CA PHE A 298 4.08 10.96 10.29
C PHE A 298 2.72 10.26 10.41
N ALA A 299 2.10 10.35 11.58
CA ALA A 299 0.78 9.78 11.81
C ALA A 299 -0.26 10.36 10.85
N ALA A 300 -0.30 11.68 10.65
CA ALA A 300 -1.21 12.35 9.73
C ALA A 300 -0.97 11.90 8.28
N ALA A 301 0.30 11.75 7.87
CA ALA A 301 0.63 11.27 6.53
C ALA A 301 0.14 9.83 6.28
N VAL A 302 0.26 8.95 7.27
CA VAL A 302 -0.21 7.55 7.21
C VAL A 302 -1.72 7.42 7.48
N ARG A 303 -2.37 8.50 7.93
CA ARG A 303 -3.80 8.57 8.28
C ARG A 303 -4.52 9.63 7.48
N ALA A 304 -4.42 9.58 6.15
CA ALA A 304 -5.09 10.53 5.27
C ALA A 304 -6.63 10.57 5.43
N ASP A 305 -7.24 9.66 6.21
CA ASP A 305 -8.62 9.73 6.70
C ASP A 305 -8.68 9.34 8.21
N GLU A 306 -9.33 10.17 9.03
CA GLU A 306 -9.14 10.23 10.50
C GLU A 306 -9.78 9.09 11.31
N SER A 307 -10.58 8.20 10.71
CA SER A 307 -11.42 7.28 11.50
C SER A 307 -11.04 5.79 11.50
N ARG A 308 -10.17 5.31 10.60
CA ARG A 308 -9.90 3.85 10.42
C ARG A 308 -8.48 3.46 9.98
N SER A 309 -7.53 4.36 10.10
CA SER A 309 -6.25 4.29 9.38
C SER A 309 -5.11 3.61 10.15
N SER A 310 -3.99 3.37 9.45
CA SER A 310 -2.84 2.64 9.95
C SER A 310 -2.19 3.29 11.19
N ARG A 311 -1.52 2.47 12.00
CA ARG A 311 -0.85 2.82 13.25
C ARG A 311 0.66 2.64 13.08
N LEU A 312 1.42 3.61 13.57
CA LEU A 312 2.88 3.52 13.69
C LEU A 312 3.26 3.13 15.13
N GLU A 313 4.13 2.14 15.28
CA GLU A 313 4.69 1.67 16.55
C GLU A 313 6.22 1.54 16.43
N ASN A 314 6.94 1.77 17.53
CA ASN A 314 8.40 1.56 17.68
C ASN A 314 9.34 2.20 16.64
N PHE A 315 8.83 3.01 15.73
CA PHE A 315 9.61 4.03 15.04
C PHE A 315 9.55 5.27 15.92
N PRO A 316 10.65 6.00 16.18
CA PRO A 316 10.65 7.06 17.17
C PRO A 316 9.81 8.24 16.71
N ALA A 317 8.53 8.08 17.00
CA ALA A 317 7.52 9.09 17.18
C ALA A 317 7.48 9.50 18.66
N ASN A 318 8.51 9.20 19.46
CA ASN A 318 8.70 9.65 20.84
C ASN A 318 10.17 9.98 21.11
#